data_AF-A0A7G1IH55-F1
#
_entry.id   AF-A0A7G1IH55-F1
#
_cell.length_a   1.000
_cell.length_b   1.000
_cell.length_c   1.000
_cell.angle_alpha   90.00
_cell.angle_beta   90.00
_cell.angle_gamma   90.00
#
_symmetry.space_group_name_H-M   'P 1'
#
loop_
_entity.id
_entity.type
_entity.pdbx_description
1 polymer ?
#
loop_
_entity_poly.entity_id
_entity_poly.type
_entity_poly.pdbx_seq_one_letter_code
_entity_poly.pdbx_strand_id
1 'polypeptide(L)'
;MKKFIDELCEPSWFYDDMVGRACGVFTTGGGHGNVGGGCEMAQLSMLANLAAMGCVMVPFPKCTRGFDVAGMHWGPHIRVTSDDMTPLQPHELPEEALDAVYHHGAAICRIAEALKRRALDGQLFDAGGRFPSREVLSVRSDHDGDAGAQGSRR
;
A
#
# COMPACT_ATOMS: atom_id res chain seq x y z
N MET A 1 -4.38 0.95 15.53
CA MET A 1 -4.36 1.26 14.08
C MET A 1 -5.08 2.55 13.74
N LYS A 2 -6.37 2.75 14.09
CA LYS A 2 -7.08 4.01 13.78
C LYS A 2 -6.35 5.29 14.23
N LYS A 3 -5.86 5.33 15.47
CA LYS A 3 -5.05 6.46 15.97
C LYS A 3 -3.80 6.74 15.12
N PHE A 4 -3.12 5.71 14.62
CA PHE A 4 -1.96 5.86 13.73
C PHE A 4 -2.36 6.49 12.39
N ILE A 5 -3.50 6.08 11.84
CA ILE A 5 -4.04 6.67 10.61
C ILE A 5 -4.30 8.17 10.83
N ASP A 6 -4.96 8.51 11.92
CA ASP A 6 -5.40 9.89 12.20
C ASP A 6 -4.21 10.82 12.49
N GLU A 7 -3.21 10.31 13.23
CA GLU A 7 -2.09 11.14 13.65
C GLU A 7 -0.94 11.18 12.64
N LEU A 8 -0.78 10.16 11.79
CA LEU A 8 0.38 10.04 10.90
C LEU A 8 0.00 9.91 9.41
N CYS A 9 -1.01 9.12 9.06
CA CYS A 9 -1.41 8.99 7.65
C CYS A 9 -2.12 10.24 7.12
N GLU A 10 -3.04 10.82 7.89
CA GLU A 10 -3.80 12.00 7.49
C GLU A 10 -2.88 13.21 7.21
N PRO A 11 -1.88 13.56 8.05
CA PRO A 11 -0.92 14.60 7.69
C PRO A 11 -0.10 14.24 6.43
N SER A 12 0.36 13.00 6.30
CA SER A 12 1.13 12.57 5.13
C SER A 12 0.34 12.63 3.81
N TRP A 13 -1.00 12.64 3.86
CA TRP A 13 -1.83 12.92 2.66
C TRP A 13 -1.61 14.32 2.10
N PHE A 14 -1.27 15.31 2.94
CA PHE A 14 -1.06 16.68 2.50
C PHE A 14 0.37 16.94 2.01
N TYR A 15 1.35 16.15 2.48
CA TYR A 15 2.77 16.40 2.26
C TYR A 15 3.41 15.48 1.21
N ASP A 16 2.65 14.58 0.59
CA ASP A 16 3.11 13.62 -0.42
C ASP A 16 4.26 12.69 0.04
N ASP A 17 4.52 12.60 1.35
CA ASP A 17 5.68 11.90 1.91
C ASP A 17 5.72 10.41 1.56
N MET A 18 4.55 9.82 1.32
CA MET A 18 4.33 8.40 1.08
C MET A 18 4.08 8.06 -0.40
N VAL A 19 3.96 9.07 -1.26
CA VAL A 19 3.68 8.90 -2.68
C VAL A 19 4.81 8.09 -3.32
N GLY A 20 4.45 7.04 -4.06
CA GLY A 20 5.39 6.18 -4.76
C GLY A 20 6.13 5.18 -3.86
N ARG A 21 5.86 5.12 -2.56
CA ARG A 21 6.46 4.11 -1.67
C ARG A 21 5.73 2.78 -1.80
N ALA A 22 6.48 1.67 -1.75
CA ALA A 22 5.87 0.34 -1.69
C ALA A 22 5.21 0.10 -0.34
N CYS A 23 4.03 -0.52 -0.35
CA CYS A 23 3.33 -0.93 0.85
C CYS A 23 2.71 -2.32 0.68
N GLY A 24 2.50 -2.99 1.81
CA GLY A 24 1.75 -4.24 1.89
C GLY A 24 1.13 -4.36 3.27
N VAL A 25 0.21 -5.30 3.41
CA VAL A 25 -0.53 -5.52 4.66
C VAL A 25 -0.47 -6.99 5.01
N PHE A 26 -0.55 -7.29 6.30
CA PHE A 26 -0.78 -8.63 6.80
C PHE A 26 -1.77 -8.53 7.94
N THR A 27 -2.42 -9.63 8.28
CA THR A 27 -3.31 -9.68 9.44
C THR A 27 -3.04 -10.92 10.27
N THR A 28 -3.43 -10.82 11.54
CA THR A 28 -3.50 -11.96 12.44
C THR A 28 -4.86 -11.96 13.10
N GLY A 29 -5.41 -13.13 13.40
CA GLY A 29 -6.71 -13.19 14.08
C GLY A 29 -7.11 -14.60 14.46
N GLY A 30 -8.15 -14.69 15.28
CA GLY A 30 -8.88 -15.93 15.51
C GLY A 30 -10.29 -15.83 14.92
N GLY A 31 -11.06 -16.91 14.95
CA GLY A 31 -12.44 -16.89 14.48
C GLY A 31 -12.99 -18.29 14.24
N HIS A 32 -14.30 -18.44 14.43
CA HIS A 32 -15.00 -19.69 14.16
C HIS A 32 -15.26 -19.83 12.65
N GLY A 33 -14.83 -20.96 12.06
CA GLY A 33 -14.88 -21.19 10.62
C GLY A 33 -13.66 -20.62 9.89
N ASN A 34 -13.12 -21.41 8.95
CA ASN A 34 -11.90 -21.13 8.17
C ASN A 34 -11.84 -19.70 7.62
N VAL A 35 -11.17 -18.80 8.36
CA VAL A 35 -10.81 -17.44 7.97
C VAL A 35 -12.06 -16.57 7.65
N GLY A 36 -12.67 -15.98 8.69
CA GLY A 36 -13.85 -15.12 8.52
C GLY A 36 -13.56 -13.86 7.68
N GLY A 37 -14.58 -13.33 6.99
CA GLY A 37 -14.47 -12.15 6.10
C GLY A 37 -13.96 -10.86 6.77
N GLY A 38 -13.90 -10.81 8.10
CA GLY A 38 -13.34 -9.69 8.85
C GLY A 38 -11.86 -9.43 8.58
N CYS A 39 -11.05 -10.47 8.32
CA CYS A 39 -9.63 -10.28 8.03
C CYS A 39 -9.38 -9.69 6.63
N GLU A 40 -10.21 -10.06 5.64
CA GLU A 40 -10.18 -9.46 4.30
C GLU A 40 -10.58 -7.99 4.38
N MET A 41 -11.65 -7.65 5.10
CA MET A 41 -12.06 -6.26 5.32
C MET A 41 -11.00 -5.43 6.08
N ALA A 42 -10.32 -6.03 7.04
CA ALA A 42 -9.21 -5.39 7.74
C ALA A 42 -8.04 -5.07 6.79
N GLN A 43 -7.68 -6.00 5.89
CA GLN A 43 -6.64 -5.76 4.89
C GLN A 43 -7.07 -4.69 3.88
N LEU A 44 -8.29 -4.78 3.35
CA LEU A 44 -8.83 -3.83 2.37
C LEU A 44 -8.92 -2.41 2.93
N SER A 45 -9.42 -2.25 4.15
CA SER A 45 -9.51 -0.92 4.80
C SER A 45 -8.13 -0.30 5.03
N MET A 46 -7.13 -1.10 5.39
CA MET A 46 -5.77 -0.60 5.53
C MET A 46 -5.14 -0.26 4.17
N LEU A 47 -5.35 -1.09 3.15
CA LEU A 47 -4.91 -0.81 1.78
C LEU A 47 -5.56 0.46 1.21
N ALA A 48 -6.82 0.73 1.52
CA ALA A 48 -7.49 1.96 1.11
C ALA A 48 -6.78 3.21 1.67
N ASN A 49 -6.36 3.18 2.95
CA ASN A 49 -5.58 4.28 3.53
C ASN A 49 -4.20 4.43 2.91
N LEU A 50 -3.53 3.31 2.58
CA LEU A 50 -2.23 3.32 1.90
C LEU A 50 -2.36 3.86 0.47
N ALA A 51 -3.43 3.51 -0.24
CA ALA A 51 -3.73 4.03 -1.56
C ALA A 51 -4.02 5.54 -1.52
N ALA A 52 -4.74 6.02 -0.51
CA ALA A 52 -4.98 7.45 -0.31
C ALA A 52 -3.69 8.25 -0.06
N MET A 53 -2.67 7.62 0.56
CA MET A 53 -1.31 8.18 0.70
C MET A 53 -0.47 8.14 -0.60
N GLY A 54 -1.00 7.59 -1.70
CA GLY A 54 -0.28 7.45 -2.97
C GLY A 54 0.75 6.32 -3.00
N CYS A 55 0.66 5.34 -2.09
CA CYS A 55 1.56 4.19 -2.06
C CYS A 55 1.32 3.22 -3.23
N VAL A 56 2.39 2.56 -3.67
CA VAL A 56 2.33 1.41 -4.58
C VAL A 56 2.01 0.16 -3.77
N MET A 57 0.84 -0.44 -4.02
CA MET A 57 0.39 -1.64 -3.30
C MET A 57 1.04 -2.90 -3.84
N VAL A 58 1.53 -3.75 -2.95
CA VAL A 58 2.08 -5.08 -3.26
C VAL A 58 1.13 -6.13 -2.68
N PRO A 59 0.31 -6.81 -3.52
CA PRO A 59 -0.61 -7.85 -3.06
C PRO A 59 0.12 -9.17 -2.81
N PHE A 60 -0.62 -10.21 -2.43
CA PHE A 60 -0.08 -11.53 -2.15
C PHE A 60 -0.50 -12.57 -3.22
N PRO A 61 0.37 -12.90 -4.18
CA PRO A 61 0.01 -13.76 -5.30
C PRO A 61 -0.11 -15.22 -4.86
N LYS A 62 -1.05 -15.95 -5.47
CA LYS A 62 -1.34 -17.38 -5.19
C LYS A 62 -0.17 -18.31 -5.42
N CYS A 63 0.82 -17.90 -6.23
CA CYS A 63 2.03 -18.68 -6.47
C CYS A 63 3.09 -18.56 -5.35
N THR A 64 2.81 -17.78 -4.29
CA THR A 64 3.74 -17.66 -3.17
C THR A 64 3.73 -18.93 -2.33
N ARG A 65 4.93 -19.43 -1.98
CA ARG A 65 5.07 -20.55 -1.05
C ARG A 65 4.34 -20.24 0.27
N GLY A 66 3.57 -21.21 0.76
CA GLY A 66 2.75 -21.06 1.98
C GLY A 66 1.39 -20.38 1.77
N PHE A 67 1.01 -20.04 0.53
CA PHE A 67 -0.30 -19.45 0.23
C PHE A 67 -1.46 -20.35 0.68
N ASP A 68 -1.34 -21.67 0.56
CA ASP A 68 -2.43 -22.58 0.96
C ASP A 68 -2.69 -22.59 2.48
N VAL A 69 -1.75 -22.09 3.28
CA VAL A 69 -1.81 -22.07 4.75
C VAL A 69 -2.16 -20.69 5.30
N ALA A 70 -1.55 -19.63 4.75
CA ALA A 70 -1.71 -18.25 5.23
C ALA A 70 -2.16 -17.28 4.14
N GLY A 71 -2.62 -17.78 2.99
CA GLY A 71 -2.91 -16.95 1.83
C GLY A 71 -4.27 -16.26 1.90
N MET A 72 -4.20 -14.94 1.78
CA MET A 72 -5.31 -14.08 1.42
C MET A 72 -4.87 -13.19 0.25
N HIS A 73 -5.78 -12.85 -0.66
CA HIS A 73 -5.43 -12.17 -1.92
C HIS A 73 -4.66 -10.85 -1.71
N TRP A 74 -4.91 -10.17 -0.60
CA TRP A 74 -4.37 -8.84 -0.29
C TRP A 74 -3.05 -8.87 0.49
N GLY A 75 -2.78 -9.96 1.19
CA GLY A 75 -1.71 -10.07 2.18
C GLY A 75 -1.83 -11.36 2.98
N PRO A 76 -0.77 -11.88 3.59
CA PRO A 76 -0.86 -13.09 4.40
C PRO A 76 -1.71 -12.87 5.66
N HIS A 77 -2.43 -13.90 6.06
CA HIS A 77 -3.20 -13.97 7.30
C HIS A 77 -2.76 -15.17 8.14
N ILE A 78 -2.28 -14.91 9.36
CA ILE A 78 -1.94 -15.99 10.30
C ILE A 78 -3.03 -16.12 11.35
N ARG A 79 -3.55 -17.34 11.50
CA ARG A 79 -4.44 -17.68 12.61
C ARG A 79 -3.64 -17.79 13.90
N VAL A 80 -4.11 -17.12 14.95
CA VAL A 80 -3.51 -17.18 16.30
C VAL A 80 -4.33 -18.03 17.27
N THR A 81 -5.27 -18.79 16.73
CA THR A 81 -6.06 -19.81 17.43
C THR A 81 -6.11 -21.08 16.60
N SER A 82 -6.12 -22.24 17.25
CA SER A 82 -6.42 -23.53 16.63
C SER A 82 -7.89 -23.64 16.21
N ASP A 83 -8.24 -24.73 15.54
CA ASP A 83 -9.60 -24.99 15.03
C ASP A 83 -10.64 -25.14 16.17
N ASP A 84 -10.21 -25.51 17.37
CA ASP A 84 -11.01 -25.56 18.59
C ASP A 84 -11.06 -24.22 19.34
N MET A 85 -10.56 -23.13 18.73
CA MET A 85 -10.49 -21.77 19.29
C MET A 85 -9.50 -21.59 20.46
N THR A 86 -8.61 -22.55 20.69
CA THR A 86 -7.55 -22.40 21.69
C THR A 86 -6.46 -21.45 21.19
N PRO A 87 -6.01 -20.46 21.99
CA PRO A 87 -4.92 -19.56 21.59
C PRO A 87 -3.61 -20.33 21.34
N LEU A 88 -2.97 -20.04 20.21
CA LEU A 88 -1.67 -20.59 19.85
C LEU A 88 -0.54 -19.72 20.40
N GLN A 89 0.52 -20.37 20.87
CA GLN A 89 1.80 -19.76 21.16
C GLN A 89 2.60 -19.53 19.87
N PRO A 90 3.56 -18.59 19.85
CA PRO A 90 4.34 -18.30 18.64
C PRO A 90 5.07 -19.51 18.04
N HIS A 91 5.52 -20.45 18.88
CA HIS A 91 6.21 -21.67 18.43
C HIS A 91 5.25 -22.74 17.88
N GLU A 92 3.95 -22.55 18.04
CA GLU A 92 2.90 -23.44 17.54
C GLU A 92 2.33 -22.94 16.20
N LEU A 93 2.80 -21.79 15.71
CA LEU A 93 2.41 -21.27 14.40
C LEU A 93 3.04 -22.13 13.29
N PRO A 94 2.29 -22.48 12.22
CA PRO A 94 2.82 -23.28 11.12
C PRO A 94 4.02 -22.60 10.45
N GLU A 95 5.11 -23.34 10.22
CA GLU A 95 6.31 -22.81 9.57
C GLU A 95 6.00 -22.30 8.16
N GLU A 96 5.13 -22.97 7.42
CA GLU A 96 4.71 -22.56 6.08
C GLU A 96 3.98 -21.22 6.08
N ALA A 97 3.27 -20.90 7.17
CA ALA A 97 2.63 -19.61 7.35
C ALA A 97 3.66 -18.50 7.57
N LEU A 98 4.73 -18.80 8.32
CA LEU A 98 5.85 -17.88 8.50
C LEU A 98 6.64 -17.68 7.20
N ASP A 99 6.84 -18.74 6.42
CA ASP A 99 7.42 -18.68 5.07
C ASP A 99 6.62 -17.77 4.14
N ALA A 100 5.28 -17.88 4.16
CA ALA A 100 4.38 -17.03 3.38
C ALA A 100 4.57 -15.55 3.72
N VAL A 101 4.62 -15.22 5.01
CA VAL A 101 4.84 -13.85 5.49
C VAL A 101 6.23 -13.35 5.09
N TYR A 102 7.26 -14.18 5.25
CA TYR A 102 8.62 -13.85 4.83
C TYR A 102 8.68 -13.52 3.34
N HIS A 103 8.07 -14.34 2.49
CA HIS A 103 8.06 -14.11 1.05
C HIS A 103 7.26 -12.87 0.65
N HIS A 104 6.16 -12.57 1.34
CA HIS A 104 5.42 -11.32 1.13
C HIS A 104 6.28 -10.10 1.47
N GLY A 105 6.94 -10.11 2.64
CA GLY A 105 7.90 -9.07 3.03
C GLY A 105 9.03 -8.89 2.01
N ALA A 106 9.62 -10.01 1.56
CA ALA A 106 10.65 -9.99 0.52
C ALA A 106 10.14 -9.39 -0.80
N ALA A 107 8.91 -9.67 -1.21
CA ALA A 107 8.30 -9.08 -2.39
C ALA A 107 8.13 -7.56 -2.23
N ILE A 108 7.64 -7.08 -1.08
CA ILE A 108 7.53 -5.66 -0.76
C ILE A 108 8.90 -4.98 -0.86
N CYS A 109 9.94 -5.57 -0.24
CA CYS A 109 11.30 -5.02 -0.30
C CYS A 109 11.87 -4.97 -1.73
N ARG A 110 11.64 -6.00 -2.55
CA ARG A 110 12.08 -6.00 -3.96
C ARG A 110 11.40 -4.89 -4.76
N ILE A 111 10.11 -4.68 -4.56
CA ILE A 111 9.37 -3.59 -5.20
C ILE A 111 9.86 -2.23 -4.68
N ALA A 112 10.02 -2.07 -3.37
CA ALA A 112 10.54 -0.83 -2.78
C ALA A 112 11.91 -0.44 -3.37
N GLU A 113 12.83 -1.40 -3.49
CA GLU A 113 14.15 -1.19 -4.08
C GLU A 113 14.07 -0.85 -5.57
N ALA A 114 13.19 -1.52 -6.32
CA ALA A 114 12.96 -1.21 -7.73
C ALA A 114 12.39 0.21 -7.93
N LEU A 115 11.42 0.62 -7.11
CA LEU A 115 10.84 1.96 -7.13
C LEU A 115 11.89 3.01 -6.75
N LYS A 116 12.69 2.76 -5.72
CA LYS A 116 13.78 3.65 -5.31
C LYS A 116 14.78 3.88 -6.43
N ARG A 117 15.21 2.83 -7.13
CA ARG A 117 16.14 2.95 -8.28
C ARG A 117 15.53 3.79 -9.40
N ARG A 118 14.27 3.50 -9.77
CA ARG A 118 13.54 4.26 -10.80
C ARG A 118 13.38 5.74 -10.45
N ALA A 119 13.17 6.06 -9.16
CA ALA A 119 13.10 7.44 -8.67
C ALA A 119 14.47 8.14 -8.78
N LEU A 120 15.56 7.47 -8.39
CA LEU A 120 16.92 7.99 -8.54
C LEU A 120 17.31 8.23 -10.01
N ASP A 121 16.79 7.40 -10.92
CA ASP A 121 17.01 7.52 -12.37
C ASP A 121 16.09 8.58 -13.03
N GLY A 122 15.24 9.27 -12.25
CA GLY A 122 14.29 10.28 -12.74
C GLY A 122 13.13 9.72 -13.58
N GLN A 123 12.94 8.40 -13.58
CA GLN A 123 11.92 7.69 -14.39
C GLN A 123 10.60 7.48 -13.65
N LEU A 124 10.59 7.74 -12.35
CA LEU A 124 9.42 7.63 -11.48
C LEU A 124 9.45 8.81 -10.51
N PHE A 125 8.30 9.15 -9.91
CA PHE A 125 8.16 10.20 -8.91
C PHE A 125 9.39 10.29 -8.02
N ASP A 126 9.95 11.49 -7.84
CA ASP A 126 11.00 11.71 -6.85
C ASP A 126 10.43 11.21 -5.52
N ALA A 127 11.08 10.22 -4.91
CA ALA A 127 10.59 9.53 -3.72
C ALA A 127 10.68 10.49 -2.52
N GLY A 128 9.77 11.48 -2.49
CA GLY A 128 9.85 12.68 -1.66
C GLY A 128 9.10 13.90 -2.23
N GLY A 129 8.05 13.70 -3.02
CA GLY A 129 7.14 14.77 -3.42
C GLY A 129 7.69 15.69 -4.51
N ARG A 130 7.44 15.34 -5.77
CA ARG A 130 7.26 16.33 -6.85
C ARG A 130 6.23 15.82 -7.84
N PHE A 131 4.97 16.08 -7.55
CA PHE A 131 3.90 16.06 -8.55
C PHE A 131 3.33 17.47 -8.71
N PRO A 132 3.12 17.97 -9.93
CA PRO A 132 3.97 17.82 -11.11
C PRO A 132 5.24 18.68 -10.98
N SER A 133 6.27 18.45 -11.81
CA SER A 133 7.33 19.45 -11.98
C SER A 133 6.71 20.80 -12.37
N ARG A 134 7.36 21.92 -12.02
CA ARG A 134 6.88 23.27 -12.43
C ARG A 134 6.52 23.35 -13.92
N GLU A 135 7.17 22.56 -14.77
CA GLU A 135 6.86 22.42 -16.20
C GLU A 135 5.47 21.84 -16.49
N VAL A 136 5.04 20.79 -15.79
CA VAL A 136 3.71 20.19 -16.05
C VAL A 136 2.60 21.08 -15.48
N LEU A 137 2.88 21.90 -14.48
CA LEU A 137 1.96 22.96 -14.02
C LEU A 137 1.92 24.18 -14.95
N SER A 138 3.04 24.54 -15.60
CA SER A 138 3.08 25.68 -16.55
C SER A 138 2.40 25.38 -17.88
N VAL A 139 2.31 24.12 -18.30
CA VAL A 139 1.56 23.74 -19.52
C VAL A 139 0.05 24.00 -19.38
N ARG A 140 -0.48 24.12 -18.16
CA ARG A 140 -1.91 24.46 -17.93
C ARG A 140 -2.20 25.95 -17.88
N SER A 141 -1.21 26.82 -17.61
CA SER A 141 -1.45 28.27 -17.61
C SER A 141 -1.56 28.87 -19.02
N ASP A 142 -1.07 28.16 -20.04
CA ASP A 142 -1.04 28.65 -21.41
C ASP A 142 -2.36 28.42 -22.18
N HIS A 143 -3.35 27.76 -21.57
CA HIS A 143 -4.68 27.56 -22.18
C HIS A 143 -5.78 28.48 -21.63
N ASP A 144 -5.54 29.19 -20.53
CA ASP A 144 -6.51 30.10 -19.92
C ASP A 144 -6.23 31.58 -20.27
N GLY A 145 -5.25 31.86 -21.14
CA GLY A 145 -4.77 33.21 -21.45
C GLY A 145 -5.27 33.86 -22.75
N ASP A 146 -5.99 33.14 -23.63
CA ASP A 146 -6.32 33.65 -24.98
C ASP A 146 -7.81 33.97 -25.20
N ALA A 147 -8.56 34.25 -24.13
CA ALA A 147 -9.93 34.74 -24.21
C ALA A 147 -10.02 36.18 -23.66
N GLY A 148 -9.61 37.16 -24.47
CA GLY A 148 -10.07 38.54 -24.25
C GLY A 148 -9.03 39.65 -24.38
N ALA A 149 -8.29 39.71 -25.49
CA ALA A 149 -7.56 40.92 -25.85
C ALA A 149 -7.55 41.13 -27.37
N GLN A 150 -8.72 41.31 -27.98
CA GLN A 150 -8.83 41.90 -29.31
C GLN A 150 -9.88 43.02 -29.32
N GLY A 151 -9.40 44.25 -29.56
CA GLY A 151 -10.15 45.21 -30.37
C GLY A 151 -10.86 46.36 -29.67
N SER A 152 -10.14 47.24 -28.97
CA SER A 152 -10.50 48.66 -29.00
C SER A 152 -9.72 49.32 -30.14
N ARG A 153 -10.43 49.76 -31.19
CA ARG A 153 -10.01 50.88 -32.06
C ARG A 153 -11.15 51.27 -33.02
N ARG A 154 -11.62 52.50 -32.78
CA ARG A 154 -12.48 53.39 -33.58
C ARG A 154 -13.99 53.19 -33.47
#